data_AF-A0A0U1S7T6-F1
#
_entry.id   AF-A0A0U1S7T6-F1
#
_cell.length_a   1.000
_cell.length_b   1.000
_cell.length_c   1.000
_cell.angle_alpha   90.00
_cell.angle_beta   90.00
_cell.angle_gamma   90.00
#
_symmetry.space_group_name_H-M   'P 1'
#
loop_
_entity.id
_entity.type
_entity.pdbx_description
1 polymer ?
#
loop_
_entity_poly.entity_id
_entity_poly.type
_entity_poly.pdbx_seq_one_letter_code
_entity_poly.pdbx_strand_id
1 'polypeptide(L)'
;MKKILVPEIILFCLFGISILRADIGNYPVVNKQSIYNRYVCWYPGRNEYCEELCKLHKVKSGYCRSTYRCFCEYLPLKDVYILSDIKESCESEVASAYSIEFDKK
;
A
#
# COMPACT_ATOMS: atom_id res chain seq x y z
N MET A 1 32.12 39.98 20.74
CA MET A 1 30.77 40.19 20.19
C MET A 1 30.67 39.46 18.86
N LYS A 2 29.96 38.33 18.82
CA LYS A 2 29.70 37.51 17.62
C LYS A 2 28.75 38.26 16.69
N LYS A 3 29.12 38.40 15.40
CA LYS A 3 28.23 38.92 14.35
C LYS A 3 28.20 38.00 13.12
N ILE A 4 28.15 36.70 13.37
CA ILE A 4 27.84 35.67 12.36
C ILE A 4 26.96 34.70 13.17
N LEU A 5 25.68 34.49 12.85
CA LEU A 5 25.29 33.44 11.90
C LEU A 5 23.77 33.43 11.56
N VAL A 6 23.06 34.57 11.61
CA VAL A 6 21.62 34.57 11.24
C VAL A 6 21.36 34.03 9.82
N PRO A 7 22.13 34.40 8.76
CA PRO A 7 21.86 33.91 7.42
C PRO A 7 22.23 32.44 7.19
N GLU A 8 23.23 31.90 7.90
CA GLU A 8 23.66 30.49 7.79
C GLU A 8 22.62 29.53 8.41
N ILE A 9 21.95 29.94 9.49
CA ILE A 9 20.86 29.16 10.11
C ILE A 9 19.64 29.11 9.18
N ILE A 10 19.29 30.22 8.53
CA ILE A 10 18.16 30.29 7.57
C ILE A 10 18.44 29.42 6.33
N LEU A 11 19.69 29.40 5.86
CA LEU A 11 20.10 28.55 4.74
C LEU A 11 19.97 27.06 5.08
N PHE A 12 20.36 26.64 6.29
CA PHE A 12 20.16 25.27 6.76
C PHE A 12 18.68 24.89 6.89
N CYS A 13 17.81 25.81 7.32
CA CYS A 13 16.36 25.59 7.36
C CYS A 13 15.74 25.44 5.96
N LEU A 14 16.23 26.18 4.96
CA LEU A 14 15.72 26.08 3.59
C LEU A 14 16.20 24.82 2.86
N PHE A 15 17.43 24.36 3.13
CA PHE A 15 17.96 23.11 2.55
C PHE A 15 17.50 21.85 3.29
N GLY A 16 17.23 21.94 4.61
CA GLY A 16 16.87 20.79 5.44
C GLY A 16 15.49 20.18 5.18
N ILE A 17 14.58 20.91 4.54
CA ILE A 17 13.20 20.44 4.29
C ILE A 17 13.12 19.49 3.08
N SER A 18 14.16 19.41 2.24
CA SER A 18 14.08 18.71 0.95
C SER A 18 14.40 17.20 1.00
N ILE A 19 14.79 16.64 2.15
CA ILE A 19 15.42 15.30 2.20
C ILE A 19 14.56 14.21 2.87
N LEU A 20 13.36 14.52 3.35
CA LEU A 20 12.49 13.53 3.98
C LEU A 20 11.13 13.45 3.27
N ARG A 21 11.15 13.10 1.97
CA ARG A 21 9.95 12.55 1.33
C ARG A 21 9.77 11.12 1.85
N ALA A 22 9.29 10.99 3.09
CA ALA A 22 8.80 9.72 3.56
C ALA A 22 7.61 9.36 2.66
N ASP A 23 7.73 8.31 1.85
CA ASP A 23 6.62 7.83 1.02
C ASP A 23 5.44 7.53 1.96
N ILE A 24 4.40 8.36 1.90
CA ILE A 24 3.19 8.19 2.71
C ILE A 24 2.34 7.15 2.01
N GLY A 25 2.08 6.02 2.65
CA GLY A 25 1.29 4.94 2.07
C GLY A 25 1.51 3.60 2.75
N ASN A 26 0.92 2.55 2.20
CA ASN A 26 0.98 1.21 2.75
C ASN A 26 1.07 0.14 1.64
N TYR A 27 1.39 -1.09 2.05
CA TYR A 27 1.42 -2.24 1.17
C TYR A 27 0.10 -3.01 1.31
N PRO A 28 -0.72 -3.10 0.26
CA PRO A 28 -1.92 -3.94 0.30
C PRO A 28 -1.54 -5.42 0.52
N VAL A 29 -2.42 -6.15 1.20
CA VAL A 29 -2.19 -7.57 1.52
C VAL A 29 -3.10 -8.48 0.70
N VAL A 30 -2.56 -9.64 0.34
CA VAL A 30 -3.26 -10.71 -0.39
C VAL A 30 -4.16 -11.51 0.53
N ASN A 31 -3.74 -11.71 1.79
CA ASN A 31 -4.54 -12.34 2.83
C ASN A 31 -4.25 -11.75 4.21
N LYS A 32 -5.20 -11.88 5.13
CA LYS A 32 -5.03 -11.49 6.55
C LYS A 32 -4.08 -12.40 7.31
N GLN A 33 -3.98 -13.68 6.92
CA GLN A 33 -3.22 -14.66 7.71
C GLN A 33 -1.71 -14.42 7.68
N SER A 34 -1.19 -13.66 6.71
CA SER A 34 0.25 -13.37 6.63
C SER A 34 0.54 -11.96 6.10
N ILE A 35 1.13 -11.14 6.97
CA ILE A 35 1.64 -9.79 6.61
C ILE A 35 2.77 -9.81 5.56
N TYR A 36 3.34 -11.00 5.31
CA TYR A 36 4.35 -11.23 4.26
C TYR A 36 3.72 -11.48 2.88
N ASN A 37 2.42 -11.77 2.84
CA ASN A 37 1.68 -12.04 1.63
C ASN A 37 1.22 -10.73 1.00
N ARG A 38 2.20 -9.99 0.48
CA ARG A 38 2.00 -8.73 -0.25
C ARG A 38 2.06 -9.01 -1.74
N TYR A 39 1.34 -8.20 -2.51
CA TYR A 39 1.36 -8.28 -3.97
C TYR A 39 2.78 -8.04 -4.50
N VAL A 40 3.28 -8.99 -5.28
CA VAL A 40 4.66 -9.04 -5.77
C VAL A 40 4.77 -8.36 -7.12
N CYS A 41 5.87 -7.67 -7.36
CA CYS A 41 6.21 -7.06 -8.64
C CYS A 41 7.68 -7.35 -8.98
N TRP A 42 8.00 -7.41 -10.27
CA TRP A 42 9.28 -7.94 -10.72
C TRP A 42 10.38 -6.88 -10.84
N TYR A 43 10.00 -5.64 -11.13
CA TYR A 43 10.95 -4.54 -11.38
C TYR A 43 10.57 -3.31 -10.56
N PRO A 44 11.51 -2.74 -9.77
CA PRO A 44 11.26 -1.52 -9.03
C PRO A 44 10.91 -0.34 -9.94
N GLY A 45 10.06 0.56 -9.46
CA GLY A 45 9.57 1.73 -10.18
C GLY A 45 8.14 1.58 -10.68
N ARG A 46 7.80 2.34 -11.73
CA ARG A 46 6.45 2.37 -12.32
C ARG A 46 6.07 0.95 -12.76
N ASN A 47 4.88 0.51 -12.35
CA ASN A 47 4.40 -0.82 -12.65
C ASN A 47 2.87 -0.77 -12.78
N GLU A 48 2.36 -1.06 -13.98
CA GLU A 48 0.92 -0.98 -14.30
C GLU A 48 0.09 -1.86 -13.38
N TYR A 49 0.56 -3.07 -13.09
CA TYR A 49 -0.10 -3.97 -12.16
C TYR A 49 -0.22 -3.37 -10.74
N CYS A 50 0.83 -2.73 -10.22
CA CYS A 50 0.74 -2.04 -8.94
C CYS A 50 -0.18 -0.81 -9.00
N GLU A 51 -0.20 -0.07 -10.12
CA GLU A 51 -1.11 1.07 -10.29
C GLU A 51 -2.58 0.62 -10.29
N GLU A 52 -2.92 -0.43 -11.03
CA GLU A 52 -4.27 -0.99 -11.08
C GLU A 52 -4.70 -1.56 -9.73
N LEU A 53 -3.82 -2.33 -9.08
CA LEU A 53 -4.05 -2.85 -7.74
C LEU A 53 -4.38 -1.73 -6.75
N CYS A 54 -3.60 -0.65 -6.76
CA CYS A 54 -3.82 0.46 -5.84
C CYS A 54 -5.12 1.23 -6.14
N LYS A 55 -5.57 1.28 -7.40
CA LYS A 55 -6.91 1.80 -7.76
C LYS A 55 -8.03 0.97 -7.17
N LEU A 56 -7.87 -0.36 -7.08
CA LEU A 56 -8.85 -1.23 -6.41
C LEU A 56 -8.96 -0.93 -4.91
N HIS A 57 -7.87 -0.49 -4.29
CA HIS A 57 -7.86 0.04 -2.93
C HIS A 57 -8.25 1.54 -2.84
N LYS A 58 -8.85 2.09 -3.90
CA LYS A 58 -9.37 3.48 -3.98
C LYS A 58 -8.31 4.57 -3.82
N VAL A 59 -7.04 4.27 -4.11
CA VAL A 59 -5.98 5.29 -4.18
C VAL A 59 -5.45 5.46 -5.59
N LYS A 60 -4.86 6.64 -5.86
CA LYS A 60 -4.56 7.09 -7.23
C LYS A 60 -3.26 6.53 -7.81
N SER A 61 -2.33 6.13 -6.95
CA SER A 61 -0.96 5.82 -7.38
C SER A 61 -0.42 4.60 -6.65
N GLY A 62 0.30 3.79 -7.40
CA GLY A 62 0.94 2.57 -6.95
C GLY A 62 2.20 2.30 -7.76
N TYR A 63 3.21 1.73 -7.14
CA TYR A 63 4.45 1.38 -7.83
C TYR A 63 5.13 0.20 -7.15
N CYS A 64 6.10 -0.40 -7.84
CA CYS A 64 6.92 -1.45 -7.29
C CYS A 64 8.05 -0.86 -6.47
N ARG A 65 8.10 -1.13 -5.16
CA ARG A 65 9.23 -0.72 -4.33
C ARG A 65 10.44 -1.64 -4.52
N SER A 66 11.61 -1.22 -4.05
CA SER A 66 12.85 -2.01 -4.06
C SER A 66 12.75 -3.36 -3.32
N THR A 67 11.74 -3.52 -2.46
CA THR A 67 11.38 -4.78 -1.80
C THR A 67 10.60 -5.75 -2.72
N TYR A 68 10.43 -5.43 -4.00
CA TYR A 68 9.67 -6.22 -4.98
C TYR A 68 8.20 -6.43 -4.56
N ARG A 69 7.65 -5.45 -3.84
CA ARG A 69 6.25 -5.41 -3.41
C ARG A 69 5.57 -4.15 -3.93
N CYS A 70 4.31 -4.27 -4.33
CA CYS A 70 3.50 -3.12 -4.67
C CYS A 70 3.26 -2.26 -3.43
N PHE A 71 3.57 -0.98 -3.55
CA PHE A 71 3.31 0.06 -2.55
C PHE A 71 2.27 1.02 -3.11
N CYS A 72 1.26 1.34 -2.32
CA CYS A 72 0.19 2.25 -2.69
C CYS A 72 0.34 3.57 -1.95
N GLU A 73 0.53 4.65 -2.68
CA GLU A 73 0.65 5.98 -2.10
C GLU A 73 -0.67 6.41 -1.48
N TYR A 74 -0.59 7.00 -0.28
CA TYR A 74 -1.71 7.48 0.52
C TYR A 74 -2.76 6.41 0.88
N LEU A 75 -2.44 5.12 0.75
CA LEU A 75 -3.29 4.04 1.24
C LEU A 75 -3.34 4.07 2.77
N PRO A 76 -4.49 4.33 3.41
CA PRO A 76 -4.59 4.28 4.87
C PRO A 76 -4.54 2.84 5.37
N LEU A 77 -4.08 2.65 6.61
CA LEU A 77 -3.89 1.31 7.20
C LEU A 77 -5.18 0.47 7.24
N LYS A 78 -6.33 1.12 7.48
CA LYS A 78 -7.65 0.46 7.49
C LYS A 78 -8.03 -0.17 6.14
N ASP A 79 -7.49 0.35 5.05
CA ASP A 79 -7.90 -0.05 3.70
C ASP A 79 -6.92 -1.06 3.08
N VAL A 80 -5.87 -1.45 3.81
CA VAL A 80 -4.87 -2.46 3.41
C VAL A 80 -5.49 -3.83 3.15
N TYR A 81 -6.58 -4.16 3.85
CA TYR A 81 -7.20 -5.48 3.85
C TYR A 81 -8.44 -5.61 2.95
N ILE A 82 -8.92 -4.51 2.34
CA ILE A 82 -10.20 -4.47 1.61
C ILE A 82 -10.37 -5.64 0.63
N LEU A 83 -9.36 -5.91 -0.21
CA LEU A 83 -9.45 -6.99 -1.19
C LEU A 83 -9.43 -8.38 -0.54
N SER A 84 -8.69 -8.54 0.56
CA SER A 84 -8.72 -9.77 1.35
C SER A 84 -10.09 -9.97 2.00
N ASP A 85 -10.73 -8.90 2.50
CA ASP A 85 -12.06 -8.94 3.11
C ASP A 85 -13.12 -9.35 2.09
N ILE A 86 -13.08 -8.73 0.90
CA ILE A 86 -13.99 -9.06 -0.20
C ILE A 86 -13.81 -10.52 -0.61
N LYS A 87 -12.56 -10.97 -0.78
CA LYS A 87 -12.27 -12.36 -1.14
C LYS A 87 -12.83 -13.34 -0.11
N GLU A 88 -12.58 -13.11 1.17
CA GLU A 88 -13.08 -13.94 2.28
C GLU A 88 -14.61 -13.99 2.30
N SER A 89 -15.27 -12.84 2.09
CA SER A 89 -16.74 -12.75 1.98
C SER A 89 -17.25 -13.61 0.82
N CYS A 90 -16.66 -13.45 -0.38
CA CYS A 90 -17.07 -14.22 -1.56
C CYS A 90 -16.85 -15.72 -1.39
N GLU A 91 -15.73 -16.14 -0.80
CA GLU A 91 -15.46 -17.56 -0.53
C GLU A 91 -16.48 -18.16 0.44
N SER A 92 -16.91 -17.39 1.44
CA SER A 92 -17.95 -17.82 2.39
C SER A 92 -19.33 -17.97 1.75
N GLU A 93 -19.71 -17.06 0.85
CA GLU A 93 -20.97 -17.11 0.12
C GLU A 93 -21.02 -18.31 -0.82
N VAL A 94 -19.93 -18.55 -1.55
CA VAL A 94 -19.79 -19.71 -2.44
C VAL A 94 -19.87 -21.01 -1.64
N ALA A 95 -19.14 -21.12 -0.53
CA ALA A 95 -19.19 -22.30 0.33
C ALA A 95 -20.60 -22.55 0.88
N SER A 96 -21.31 -21.51 1.30
CA SER A 96 -22.69 -21.61 1.77
C SER A 96 -23.66 -22.05 0.67
N ALA A 97 -23.49 -21.57 -0.56
CA ALA A 97 -24.32 -21.97 -1.69
C ALA A 97 -24.13 -23.47 -2.00
N TYR A 98 -22.89 -23.95 -2.03
CA TYR A 98 -22.60 -25.36 -2.24
C TYR A 98 -23.14 -26.24 -1.11
N SER A 99 -23.00 -25.86 0.17
CA SER A 99 -23.55 -26.66 1.27
C SER A 99 -25.07 -26.83 1.17
N ILE A 100 -25.80 -25.79 0.72
CA ILE A 100 -27.25 -25.86 0.50
C ILE A 100 -27.62 -26.81 -0.65
N GLU A 101 -26.81 -26.89 -1.70
CA GLU A 101 -27.06 -27.83 -2.82
C GLU A 101 -26.82 -29.30 -2.43
N PHE A 102 -25.83 -29.57 -1.58
CA PHE A 102 -25.52 -30.94 -1.14
C PHE A 102 -26.44 -31.45 -0.02
N ASP A 103 -26.97 -30.59 0.85
CA ASP A 103 -27.96 -30.97 1.88
C ASP A 103 -29.36 -31.25 1.30
N LYS A 104 -29.62 -30.86 0.05
CA LYS A 104 -30.90 -31.10 -0.65
C LYS A 104 -30.96 -32.43 -1.42
N LYS A 105 -29.91 -33.26 -1.35
CA LYS A 105 -29.77 -34.50 -2.12
C LYS A 105 -29.83 -35.73 -1.22
#